data_AF-A0A357C8H6-F1
#
_entry.id   AF-A0A357C8H6-F1
#
_cell.length_a   1.000
_cell.length_b   1.000
_cell.length_c   1.000
_cell.angle_alpha   90.00
_cell.angle_beta   90.00
_cell.angle_gamma   90.00
#
_symmetry.space_group_name_H-M   'P 1'
#
loop_
_entity.id
_entity.type
_entity.pdbx_description
1 polymer ?
#
loop_
_entity_poly.entity_id
_entity_poly.type
_entity_poly.pdbx_seq_one_letter_code
_entity_poly.pdbx_strand_id
1 'polypeptide(L)'
;RVSNKSFEHRHEPAIKPSAFSRFVPTLNSPLAVQSHMHEHLIDNLLLQRYPGNGRPQAVRDEIANACKAFVKSGLADPNFTKDLCSGSELKFWSRVSEALLAAHLRKVGIEPEPSHNGGPDFLLIRNGRKIWIEVICPEPTGVPSDWLTFELGSGIDFPHEQILLRWTSAIKEKAEKLIGSLDGAIKGYIEKGIVTSGDAYVIAVNGRQLRNGPFPALFGISQFPFAVEAVFAVGPYQIRINRDTLEQTSAGHQHRPLISKPKGAPVPAYTFLDARFQPISAIWAVDVDGTSAVGNSEPMAVIHNPNALNPIPTGYLPAHDEYVATPIGAEEFELNRLEGCLKSR
;
A
#
# COMPACT_ATOMS: atom_id res chain seq x y z
N ARG A 1 9.92 63.91 -48.69
CA ARG A 1 9.65 64.06 -50.14
C ARG A 1 10.99 63.95 -50.85
N VAL A 2 11.19 62.85 -51.61
CA VAL A 2 12.23 62.63 -52.67
C VAL A 2 13.69 62.55 -52.14
N SER A 3 14.56 61.59 -52.45
CA SER A 3 14.69 60.69 -53.61
C SER A 3 15.38 59.36 -53.26
N ASN A 4 14.97 58.33 -54.02
CA ASN A 4 15.66 57.07 -54.28
C ASN A 4 17.15 57.21 -54.60
N LYS A 5 17.96 56.26 -54.11
CA LYS A 5 19.03 55.63 -54.89
C LYS A 5 19.04 54.12 -54.62
N SER A 6 19.17 53.40 -55.71
CA SER A 6 18.98 51.98 -55.93
C SER A 6 20.28 51.18 -55.85
N PHE A 7 20.14 49.96 -55.31
CA PHE A 7 20.76 48.69 -55.69
C PHE A 7 22.25 48.61 -56.07
N GLU A 8 23.02 47.88 -55.25
CA GLU A 8 24.05 46.93 -55.71
C GLU A 8 23.84 45.57 -55.03
N HIS A 9 23.83 44.52 -55.85
CA HIS A 9 23.71 43.11 -55.46
C HIS A 9 25.00 42.60 -54.78
N ARG A 10 24.86 41.93 -53.63
CA ARG A 10 25.77 40.83 -53.25
C ARG A 10 24.99 39.69 -52.62
N HIS A 11 25.34 38.48 -53.08
CA HIS A 11 24.80 37.19 -52.72
C HIS A 11 24.94 36.87 -51.23
N GLU A 12 23.84 36.51 -50.58
CA GLU A 12 23.84 35.77 -49.31
C GLU A 12 23.62 34.27 -49.58
N PRO A 13 24.36 33.36 -48.89
CA PRO A 13 24.18 31.93 -49.03
C PRO A 13 22.99 31.41 -48.22
N ALA A 14 22.25 30.47 -48.82
CA ALA A 14 21.10 29.80 -48.25
C ALA A 14 21.44 29.01 -46.97
N ILE A 15 20.77 29.36 -45.87
CA ILE A 15 20.76 28.58 -44.62
C ILE A 15 19.75 27.44 -44.79
N LYS A 16 20.22 26.20 -44.72
CA LYS A 16 19.39 24.98 -44.71
C LYS A 16 18.57 24.92 -43.41
N PRO A 17 17.26 24.60 -43.45
CA PRO A 17 16.50 24.34 -42.25
C PRO A 17 16.88 22.98 -41.65
N SER A 18 17.41 22.98 -40.43
CA SER A 18 17.65 21.77 -39.65
C SER A 18 16.32 21.21 -39.14
N ALA A 19 16.10 19.92 -39.41
CA ALA A 19 14.90 19.19 -39.09
C ALA A 19 14.63 19.13 -37.58
N PHE A 20 13.59 19.84 -37.13
CA PHE A 20 12.80 19.42 -35.96
C PHE A 20 11.87 18.29 -36.41
N SER A 21 12.37 17.05 -36.36
CA SER A 21 11.51 15.86 -36.48
C SER A 21 10.82 15.63 -35.14
N ARG A 22 9.51 15.87 -35.11
CA ARG A 22 8.61 15.42 -34.04
C ARG A 22 8.66 13.90 -34.02
N PHE A 23 9.08 13.33 -32.89
CA PHE A 23 8.89 11.91 -32.59
C PHE A 23 7.38 11.66 -32.47
N VAL A 24 6.74 11.24 -33.56
CA VAL A 24 5.48 10.52 -33.52
C VAL A 24 5.87 9.05 -33.46
N PRO A 25 5.59 8.31 -32.37
CA PRO A 25 5.89 6.89 -32.33
C PRO A 25 5.05 6.19 -33.39
N THR A 26 5.72 5.57 -34.37
CA THR A 26 5.05 4.68 -35.31
C THR A 26 4.63 3.41 -34.58
N LEU A 27 3.38 2.98 -34.80
CA LEU A 27 2.73 1.79 -34.20
C LEU A 27 3.44 0.45 -34.44
N ASN A 28 4.61 0.42 -35.10
CA ASN A 28 5.29 -0.79 -35.55
C ASN A 28 6.59 -1.10 -34.80
N SER A 29 6.86 -0.49 -33.64
CA SER A 29 7.97 -0.94 -32.79
C SER A 29 7.56 -2.15 -31.94
N PRO A 30 8.43 -3.17 -31.74
CA PRO A 30 8.11 -4.36 -30.93
C PRO A 30 7.65 -4.03 -29.51
N LEU A 31 8.20 -2.96 -28.92
CA LEU A 31 7.81 -2.45 -27.60
C LEU A 31 6.38 -1.86 -27.61
N ALA A 32 5.97 -1.18 -28.68
CA ALA A 32 4.61 -0.65 -28.80
C ALA A 32 3.58 -1.78 -28.98
N VAL A 33 3.91 -2.81 -29.73
CA VAL A 33 3.04 -4.00 -29.92
C VAL A 33 2.87 -4.76 -28.60
N GLN A 34 3.95 -4.94 -27.84
CA GLN A 34 3.90 -5.60 -26.54
C GLN A 34 3.08 -4.79 -25.53
N SER A 35 3.29 -3.47 -25.45
CA SER A 35 2.49 -2.57 -24.61
C SER A 35 0.99 -2.63 -24.94
N HIS A 36 0.64 -2.62 -26.23
CA HIS A 36 -0.76 -2.66 -26.67
C HIS A 36 -1.43 -4.00 -26.34
N MET A 37 -0.69 -5.11 -26.41
CA MET A 37 -1.19 -6.43 -26.00
C MET A 37 -1.49 -6.50 -24.50
N HIS A 38 -0.64 -5.92 -23.65
CA HIS A 38 -0.87 -5.84 -22.19
C HIS A 38 -2.14 -5.04 -21.87
N GLU A 39 -2.33 -3.88 -22.50
CA GLU A 39 -3.50 -3.02 -22.30
C GLU A 39 -4.81 -3.75 -22.64
N HIS A 40 -4.85 -4.42 -23.79
CA HIS A 40 -6.04 -5.16 -24.23
C HIS A 40 -6.37 -6.36 -23.33
N LEU A 41 -5.36 -7.05 -22.80
CA LEU A 41 -5.58 -8.15 -21.84
C LEU A 41 -6.19 -7.65 -20.51
N ILE A 42 -5.68 -6.53 -19.99
CA ILE A 42 -6.19 -5.90 -18.76
C ILE A 42 -7.64 -5.49 -18.95
N ASP A 43 -7.97 -4.84 -20.07
CA ASP A 43 -9.34 -4.40 -20.36
C ASP A 43 -10.33 -5.55 -20.45
N ASN A 44 -9.95 -6.63 -21.17
CA ASN A 44 -10.82 -7.80 -21.29
C ASN A 44 -11.05 -8.50 -19.95
N LEU A 45 -10.01 -8.67 -19.14
CA LEU A 45 -10.13 -9.24 -17.80
C LEU A 45 -11.10 -8.42 -16.94
N LEU A 46 -10.90 -7.10 -16.89
CA LEU A 46 -11.70 -6.25 -16.02
C LEU A 46 -13.13 -6.06 -16.54
N LEU A 47 -13.36 -6.14 -17.86
CA LEU A 47 -14.70 -6.17 -18.45
C LEU A 47 -15.46 -7.45 -18.05
N GLN A 48 -14.80 -8.60 -18.02
CA GLN A 48 -15.39 -9.85 -17.55
C GLN A 48 -15.70 -9.80 -16.05
N ARG A 49 -14.81 -9.21 -15.26
CA ARG A 49 -14.94 -9.12 -13.80
C ARG A 49 -15.99 -8.10 -13.35
N TYR A 50 -16.07 -6.95 -14.03
CA TYR A 50 -16.98 -5.86 -13.72
C TYR A 50 -17.82 -5.53 -14.97
N PRO A 51 -18.76 -6.40 -15.39
CA PRO A 51 -19.55 -6.19 -16.59
C PRO A 51 -20.56 -5.04 -16.42
N GLY A 52 -20.95 -4.43 -17.54
CA GLY A 52 -21.96 -3.38 -17.59
C GLY A 52 -21.42 -1.94 -17.55
N ASN A 53 -22.35 -0.99 -17.37
CA ASN A 53 -22.15 0.46 -17.46
C ASN A 53 -22.44 1.14 -16.11
N GLY A 54 -22.07 2.42 -15.97
CA GLY A 54 -22.32 3.20 -14.76
C GLY A 54 -21.31 2.88 -13.66
N ARG A 55 -21.76 2.46 -12.48
CA ARG A 55 -20.86 2.18 -11.33
C ARG A 55 -19.81 1.09 -11.62
N PRO A 56 -20.17 -0.10 -12.17
CA PRO A 56 -19.17 -1.11 -12.55
C PRO A 56 -18.14 -0.61 -13.55
N GLN A 57 -18.56 0.22 -14.52
CA GLN A 57 -17.65 0.83 -15.48
C GLN A 57 -16.66 1.79 -14.82
N ALA A 58 -17.12 2.67 -13.92
CA ALA A 58 -16.23 3.60 -13.23
C ALA A 58 -15.16 2.87 -12.38
N VAL A 59 -15.53 1.78 -11.69
CA VAL A 59 -14.57 0.94 -10.95
C VAL A 59 -13.60 0.25 -11.90
N ARG A 60 -14.11 -0.34 -12.99
CA ARG A 60 -13.30 -0.97 -14.04
C ARG A 60 -12.28 0.00 -14.61
N ASP A 61 -12.71 1.21 -14.96
CA ASP A 61 -11.87 2.24 -15.57
C ASP A 61 -10.78 2.71 -14.58
N GLU A 62 -11.11 2.88 -13.29
CA GLU A 62 -10.11 3.23 -12.26
C GLU A 62 -9.03 2.16 -12.11
N ILE A 63 -9.42 0.89 -11.99
CA ILE A 63 -8.46 -0.22 -11.86
C ILE A 63 -7.64 -0.36 -13.15
N ALA A 64 -8.29 -0.28 -14.32
CA ALA A 64 -7.62 -0.37 -15.61
C ALA A 64 -6.58 0.75 -15.78
N ASN A 65 -6.95 1.99 -15.47
CA ASN A 65 -6.06 3.14 -15.55
C ASN A 65 -4.87 2.99 -14.60
N ALA A 66 -5.09 2.55 -13.36
CA ALA A 66 -4.02 2.31 -12.41
C ALA A 66 -3.05 1.22 -12.90
N CYS A 67 -3.57 0.06 -13.32
CA CYS A 67 -2.75 -1.05 -13.82
C CYS A 67 -1.97 -0.68 -15.09
N LYS A 68 -2.61 -0.01 -16.05
CA LYS A 68 -1.95 0.43 -17.29
C LYS A 68 -0.87 1.45 -17.01
N ALA A 69 -1.13 2.44 -16.16
CA ALA A 69 -0.14 3.42 -15.75
C ALA A 69 1.05 2.76 -15.04
N PHE A 70 0.78 1.76 -14.19
CA PHE A 70 1.79 1.00 -13.46
C PHE A 70 2.73 0.20 -14.38
N VAL A 71 2.16 -0.47 -15.39
CA VAL A 71 2.95 -1.17 -16.42
C VAL A 71 3.75 -0.18 -17.26
N LYS A 72 3.10 0.90 -17.72
CA LYS A 72 3.73 1.91 -18.58
C LYS A 72 4.88 2.66 -17.88
N SER A 73 4.81 2.83 -16.56
CA SER A 73 5.88 3.47 -15.79
C SER A 73 7.06 2.53 -15.50
N GLY A 74 7.01 1.27 -15.94
CA GLY A 74 8.08 0.30 -15.69
C GLY A 74 8.17 -0.20 -14.25
N LEU A 75 7.15 0.06 -13.42
CA LEU A 75 7.08 -0.44 -12.03
C LEU A 75 6.69 -1.92 -11.97
N ALA A 76 5.92 -2.37 -12.97
CA ALA A 76 5.44 -3.74 -13.05
C ALA A 76 6.60 -4.73 -13.27
N ASP A 77 6.65 -5.78 -12.45
CA ASP A 77 7.54 -6.91 -12.69
C ASP A 77 7.12 -7.71 -13.96
N PRO A 78 8.02 -8.53 -14.56
CA PRO A 78 7.72 -9.26 -15.79
C PRO A 78 6.52 -10.21 -15.73
N ASN A 79 6.12 -10.66 -14.53
CA ASN A 79 4.97 -11.54 -14.31
C ASN A 79 3.69 -10.76 -13.99
N PHE A 80 3.73 -9.43 -13.83
CA PHE A 80 2.60 -8.62 -13.38
C PHE A 80 1.30 -8.92 -14.15
N THR A 81 1.32 -8.80 -15.49
CA THR A 81 0.11 -9.05 -16.30
C THR A 81 -0.31 -10.51 -16.28
N LYS A 82 0.66 -11.44 -16.25
CA LYS A 82 0.39 -12.88 -16.18
C LYS A 82 -0.34 -13.24 -14.87
N ASP A 83 0.12 -12.70 -13.76
CA ASP A 83 -0.46 -12.94 -12.44
C ASP A 83 -1.81 -12.23 -12.28
N LEU A 84 -1.93 -11.00 -12.79
CA LEU A 84 -3.20 -10.26 -12.82
C LEU A 84 -4.27 -11.03 -13.60
N CYS A 85 -3.91 -11.61 -14.74
CA CYS A 85 -4.82 -12.36 -15.62
C CYS A 85 -4.89 -13.87 -15.33
N SER A 86 -4.33 -14.35 -14.22
CA SER A 86 -4.19 -15.79 -13.98
C SER A 86 -5.49 -16.49 -13.55
N GLY A 87 -6.57 -15.74 -13.32
CA GLY A 87 -7.82 -16.23 -12.72
C GLY A 87 -7.74 -16.51 -11.20
N SER A 88 -6.62 -16.20 -10.54
CA SER A 88 -6.49 -16.32 -9.09
C SER A 88 -6.85 -15.00 -8.42
N GLU A 89 -7.85 -15.01 -7.54
CA GLU A 89 -8.23 -13.84 -6.73
C GLU A 89 -7.05 -13.27 -5.92
N LEU A 90 -6.23 -14.16 -5.39
CA LEU A 90 -5.07 -13.82 -4.56
C LEU A 90 -4.06 -13.00 -5.37
N LYS A 91 -3.71 -13.50 -6.56
CA LYS A 91 -2.79 -12.81 -7.47
C LYS A 91 -3.39 -11.53 -8.01
N PHE A 92 -4.67 -11.55 -8.39
CA PHE A 92 -5.39 -10.37 -8.84
C PHE A 92 -5.29 -9.23 -7.82
N TRP A 93 -5.67 -9.48 -6.56
CA TRP A 93 -5.63 -8.44 -5.53
C TRP A 93 -4.22 -8.04 -5.12
N SER A 94 -3.22 -8.93 -5.19
CA SER A 94 -1.82 -8.54 -5.02
C SER A 94 -1.40 -7.49 -6.06
N ARG A 95 -1.61 -7.78 -7.35
CA ARG A 95 -1.21 -6.90 -8.47
C ARG A 95 -2.02 -5.60 -8.49
N VAL A 96 -3.32 -5.66 -8.22
CA VAL A 96 -4.17 -4.47 -8.11
C VAL A 96 -3.75 -3.60 -6.93
N SER A 97 -3.34 -4.18 -5.80
CA SER A 97 -2.84 -3.41 -4.65
C SER A 97 -1.60 -2.60 -5.01
N GLU A 98 -0.63 -3.21 -5.69
CA GLU A 98 0.59 -2.53 -6.16
C GLU A 98 0.23 -1.34 -7.06
N ALA A 99 -0.62 -1.55 -8.07
CA ALA A 99 -1.01 -0.53 -9.02
C ALA A 99 -1.82 0.62 -8.38
N LEU A 100 -2.78 0.31 -7.49
CA LEU A 100 -3.58 1.33 -6.81
C LEU A 100 -2.75 2.15 -5.82
N LEU A 101 -1.83 1.53 -5.08
CA LEU A 101 -0.93 2.25 -4.18
C LEU A 101 0.01 3.20 -4.93
N ALA A 102 0.55 2.76 -6.07
CA ALA A 102 1.31 3.64 -6.95
C ALA A 102 0.46 4.82 -7.48
N ALA A 103 -0.82 4.57 -7.82
CA ALA A 103 -1.73 5.64 -8.21
C ALA A 103 -2.02 6.62 -7.07
N HIS A 104 -2.18 6.14 -5.83
CA HIS A 104 -2.39 6.99 -4.65
C HIS A 104 -1.15 7.84 -4.30
N LEU A 105 0.05 7.30 -4.44
CA LEU A 105 1.31 8.07 -4.33
C LEU A 105 1.34 9.22 -5.35
N ARG A 106 1.01 8.94 -6.62
CA ARG A 106 0.97 9.96 -7.68
C ARG A 106 -0.09 11.03 -7.44
N LYS A 107 -1.26 10.65 -6.91
CA LYS A 107 -2.34 11.59 -6.55
C LYS A 107 -1.88 12.65 -5.54
N VAL A 108 -0.91 12.31 -4.68
CA VAL A 108 -0.30 13.26 -3.72
C VAL A 108 1.04 13.84 -4.20
N GLY A 109 1.38 13.68 -5.48
CA GLY A 109 2.58 14.26 -6.08
C GLY A 109 3.88 13.50 -5.79
N ILE A 110 3.80 12.24 -5.35
CA ILE A 110 4.96 11.37 -5.14
C ILE A 110 5.06 10.40 -6.31
N GLU A 111 6.17 10.44 -7.04
CA GLU A 111 6.43 9.50 -8.15
C GLU A 111 7.28 8.32 -7.64
N PRO A 112 6.73 7.10 -7.59
CA PRO A 112 7.51 5.91 -7.25
C PRO A 112 8.43 5.49 -8.40
N GLU A 113 9.63 5.05 -8.05
CA GLU A 113 10.62 4.45 -8.94
C GLU A 113 10.63 2.92 -8.81
N PRO A 114 10.98 2.18 -9.87
CA PRO A 114 11.05 0.72 -9.81
C PRO A 114 12.22 0.27 -8.94
N SER A 115 12.05 -0.82 -8.19
CA SER A 115 13.20 -1.49 -7.61
C SER A 115 13.95 -2.27 -8.68
N HIS A 116 15.23 -1.96 -8.83
CA HIS A 116 16.13 -2.82 -9.60
C HIS A 116 16.47 -4.09 -8.77
N ASN A 117 16.81 -5.19 -9.45
CA ASN A 117 17.38 -6.41 -8.87
C ASN A 117 16.50 -7.23 -7.89
N GLY A 118 15.17 -7.23 -8.05
CA GLY A 118 14.28 -8.08 -7.25
C GLY A 118 14.13 -7.65 -5.78
N GLY A 119 14.26 -6.35 -5.53
CA GLY A 119 13.99 -5.72 -4.25
C GLY A 119 12.52 -5.41 -4.01
N PRO A 120 12.23 -4.45 -3.12
CA PRO A 120 10.86 -4.06 -2.75
C PRO A 120 10.03 -3.54 -3.92
N ASP A 121 8.70 -3.46 -3.77
CA ASP A 121 7.82 -3.07 -4.87
C ASP A 121 8.07 -1.63 -5.36
N PHE A 122 8.30 -0.68 -4.45
CA PHE A 122 8.58 0.72 -4.80
C PHE A 122 9.84 1.26 -4.13
N LEU A 123 10.53 2.17 -4.83
CA LEU A 123 11.50 3.10 -4.28
C LEU A 123 10.93 4.52 -4.34
N LEU A 124 10.95 5.24 -3.22
CA LEU A 124 10.70 6.68 -3.18
C LEU A 124 12.00 7.40 -2.84
N ILE A 125 12.26 8.54 -3.49
CA ILE A 125 13.39 9.41 -3.19
C ILE A 125 12.87 10.75 -2.68
N ARG A 126 13.21 11.09 -1.43
CA ARG A 126 12.87 12.38 -0.82
C ARG A 126 14.11 13.02 -0.22
N ASN A 127 14.47 14.22 -0.69
CA ASN A 127 15.62 14.97 -0.20
C ASN A 127 16.92 14.11 -0.17
N GLY A 128 17.10 13.26 -1.17
CA GLY A 128 18.23 12.33 -1.25
C GLY A 128 18.13 11.07 -0.38
N ARG A 129 17.07 10.91 0.44
CA ARG A 129 16.81 9.70 1.22
C ARG A 129 15.94 8.72 0.43
N LYS A 130 16.34 7.45 0.46
CA LYS A 130 15.57 6.34 -0.10
C LYS A 130 14.56 5.80 0.93
N ILE A 131 13.35 5.58 0.46
CA ILE A 131 12.27 4.98 1.23
C ILE A 131 11.72 3.83 0.39
N TRP A 132 11.96 2.62 0.83
CA TRP A 132 11.46 1.41 0.18
C TRP A 132 10.05 1.10 0.67
N ILE A 133 9.18 0.66 -0.24
CA ILE A 133 7.85 0.18 0.09
C ILE A 133 7.69 -1.24 -0.45
N GLU A 134 7.30 -2.15 0.43
CA GLU A 134 6.93 -3.52 0.08
C GLU A 134 5.44 -3.73 0.35
N VAL A 135 4.72 -4.14 -0.68
CA VAL A 135 3.27 -4.32 -0.69
C VAL A 135 2.91 -5.76 -0.39
N ILE A 136 1.82 -5.95 0.34
CA ILE A 136 1.17 -7.23 0.55
C ILE A 136 -0.35 -7.08 0.62
N CYS A 137 -1.06 -7.99 -0.04
CA CYS A 137 -2.50 -8.17 0.17
C CYS A 137 -2.72 -9.57 0.75
N PRO A 138 -2.81 -9.71 2.09
CA PRO A 138 -2.89 -11.01 2.74
C PRO A 138 -4.07 -11.85 2.25
N GLU A 139 -3.82 -13.15 2.07
CA GLU A 139 -4.87 -14.11 1.80
C GLU A 139 -5.82 -14.25 3.00
N PRO A 140 -7.12 -14.48 2.79
CA PRO A 140 -8.08 -14.63 3.87
C PRO A 140 -8.06 -16.01 4.53
N THR A 141 -6.91 -16.69 4.56
CA THR A 141 -6.79 -18.03 5.15
C THR A 141 -7.21 -18.04 6.62
N GLY A 142 -8.19 -18.88 6.95
CA GLY A 142 -8.71 -19.00 8.31
C GLY A 142 -9.69 -17.89 8.71
N VAL A 143 -9.96 -16.92 7.83
CA VAL A 143 -11.10 -16.01 7.98
C VAL A 143 -12.37 -16.80 7.60
N PRO A 144 -13.44 -16.76 8.41
CA PRO A 144 -14.68 -17.48 8.12
C PRO A 144 -15.27 -17.12 6.75
N SER A 145 -15.75 -18.12 6.01
CA SER A 145 -16.25 -17.91 4.64
C SER A 145 -17.53 -17.08 4.62
N ASP A 146 -18.39 -17.27 5.61
CA ASP A 146 -19.61 -16.48 5.83
C ASP A 146 -19.29 -15.00 6.06
N TRP A 147 -18.19 -14.67 6.74
CA TRP A 147 -17.70 -13.30 6.81
C TRP A 147 -17.27 -12.74 5.44
N LEU A 148 -16.68 -13.56 4.56
CA LEU A 148 -16.19 -13.07 3.26
C LEU A 148 -17.32 -12.92 2.23
N THR A 149 -18.41 -13.66 2.40
CA THR A 149 -19.59 -13.60 1.53
C THR A 149 -20.68 -12.75 2.16
N PHE A 150 -20.94 -11.57 1.60
CA PHE A 150 -22.04 -10.73 2.05
C PHE A 150 -23.39 -11.38 1.74
N GLU A 151 -24.12 -11.79 2.76
CA GLU A 151 -25.51 -12.25 2.64
C GLU A 151 -26.46 -11.26 3.34
N LEU A 152 -27.39 -10.69 2.58
CA LEU A 152 -28.32 -9.71 3.13
C LEU A 152 -29.26 -10.39 4.15
N GLY A 153 -29.26 -9.89 5.39
CA GLY A 153 -30.13 -10.38 6.46
C GLY A 153 -29.51 -11.44 7.37
N SER A 154 -28.24 -11.82 7.16
CA SER A 154 -27.50 -12.67 8.10
C SER A 154 -26.77 -11.84 9.16
N GLY A 155 -26.75 -12.34 10.40
CA GLY A 155 -25.88 -11.84 11.46
C GLY A 155 -24.62 -12.70 11.49
N ILE A 156 -23.45 -12.08 11.37
CA ILE A 156 -22.15 -12.77 11.38
C ILE A 156 -21.26 -12.11 12.43
N ASP A 157 -20.56 -12.93 13.20
CA ASP A 157 -19.58 -12.44 14.18
C ASP A 157 -18.38 -11.81 13.47
N PHE A 158 -17.89 -10.69 13.99
CA PHE A 158 -16.69 -10.05 13.46
C PHE A 158 -15.44 -10.90 13.79
N PRO A 159 -14.76 -11.51 12.80
CA PRO A 159 -13.68 -12.46 13.04
C PRO A 159 -12.35 -11.74 13.27
N HIS A 160 -12.32 -10.87 14.28
CA HIS A 160 -11.23 -9.94 14.53
C HIS A 160 -9.90 -10.66 14.81
N GLU A 161 -9.89 -11.79 15.52
CA GLU A 161 -8.66 -12.55 15.78
C GLU A 161 -8.12 -13.18 14.50
N GLN A 162 -9.00 -13.74 13.66
CA GLN A 162 -8.62 -14.38 12.39
C GLN A 162 -8.06 -13.34 11.42
N ILE A 163 -8.67 -12.16 11.33
CA ILE A 163 -8.16 -11.03 10.54
C ILE A 163 -6.81 -10.55 11.11
N LEU A 164 -6.70 -10.35 12.42
CA LEU A 164 -5.46 -9.92 13.06
C LEU A 164 -4.32 -10.94 12.87
N LEU A 165 -4.61 -12.24 12.85
CA LEU A 165 -3.65 -13.29 12.50
C LEU A 165 -3.13 -13.16 11.07
N ARG A 166 -3.95 -12.67 10.12
CA ARG A 166 -3.51 -12.40 8.74
C ARG A 166 -2.62 -11.16 8.68
N TRP A 167 -2.98 -10.09 9.39
CA TRP A 167 -2.15 -8.88 9.48
C TRP A 167 -0.77 -9.16 10.10
N THR A 168 -0.72 -9.88 11.22
CA THR A 168 0.55 -10.24 11.88
C THR A 168 1.41 -11.16 11.00
N SER A 169 0.79 -12.11 10.29
CA SER A 169 1.51 -12.97 9.34
C SER A 169 2.07 -12.20 8.16
N ALA A 170 1.30 -11.26 7.59
CA ALA A 170 1.73 -10.43 6.45
C ALA A 170 2.88 -9.48 6.82
N ILE A 171 2.78 -8.82 7.98
CA ILE A 171 3.84 -7.96 8.50
C ILE A 171 5.10 -8.79 8.74
N LYS A 172 4.96 -9.96 9.36
CA LYS A 172 6.08 -10.86 9.61
C LYS A 172 6.77 -11.31 8.32
N GLU A 173 6.01 -11.73 7.31
CA GLU A 173 6.56 -12.17 6.02
C GLU A 173 7.44 -11.09 5.40
N LYS A 174 6.96 -9.85 5.35
CA LYS A 174 7.72 -8.74 4.76
C LYS A 174 8.87 -8.28 5.64
N ALA A 175 8.73 -8.36 6.96
CA ALA A 175 9.84 -8.16 7.89
C ALA A 175 10.96 -9.19 7.67
N GLU A 176 10.63 -10.46 7.46
CA GLU A 176 11.61 -11.51 7.16
C GLU A 176 12.24 -11.32 5.77
N LYS A 177 11.52 -10.78 4.79
CA LYS A 177 12.14 -10.36 3.51
C LYS A 177 13.15 -9.24 3.70
N LEU A 178 12.92 -8.30 4.61
CA LEU A 178 13.86 -7.22 4.89
C LEU A 178 15.08 -7.71 5.69
N ILE A 179 14.83 -8.33 6.84
CA ILE A 179 15.82 -8.61 7.89
C ILE A 179 16.45 -10.00 7.72
N GLY A 180 15.72 -10.92 7.10
CA GLY A 180 16.03 -12.35 7.07
C GLY A 180 15.17 -13.15 8.06
N SER A 181 15.07 -14.47 7.86
CA SER A 181 14.36 -15.36 8.77
C SER A 181 15.23 -15.72 9.98
N LEU A 182 14.60 -16.01 11.12
CA LEU A 182 15.31 -16.33 12.37
C LEU A 182 16.16 -17.61 12.29
N ASP A 183 15.77 -18.54 11.44
CA ASP A 183 16.52 -19.79 11.16
C ASP A 183 17.62 -19.62 10.11
N GLY A 184 17.79 -18.41 9.57
CA GLY A 184 18.77 -18.09 8.52
C GLY A 184 18.45 -18.67 7.15
N ALA A 185 17.28 -19.30 6.96
CA ALA A 185 16.88 -19.87 5.67
C ALA A 185 16.64 -18.80 4.59
N ILE A 186 16.19 -17.61 5.00
CA ILE A 186 15.93 -16.47 4.13
C ILE A 186 16.95 -15.38 4.42
N LYS A 187 17.78 -15.07 3.43
CA LYS A 187 18.62 -13.86 3.44
C LYS A 187 17.77 -12.63 3.14
N GLY A 188 17.76 -11.69 4.08
CA GLY A 188 17.00 -10.45 3.95
C GLY A 188 17.57 -9.50 2.88
N TYR A 189 16.78 -8.49 2.49
CA TYR A 189 17.21 -7.42 1.58
C TYR A 189 18.40 -6.62 2.11
N ILE A 190 18.52 -6.49 3.45
CA ILE A 190 19.68 -5.83 4.07
C ILE A 190 20.96 -6.63 3.83
N GLU A 191 20.93 -7.94 4.06
CA GLU A 191 22.09 -8.83 3.83
C GLU A 191 22.46 -8.89 2.34
N LYS A 192 21.45 -8.83 1.46
CA LYS A 192 21.65 -8.77 0.00
C LYS A 192 22.18 -7.42 -0.50
N GLY A 193 22.25 -6.39 0.35
CA GLY A 193 22.66 -5.04 -0.04
C GLY A 193 21.65 -4.32 -0.95
N ILE A 194 20.41 -4.79 -1.00
CA ILE A 194 19.33 -4.16 -1.77
C ILE A 194 18.78 -2.96 -1.00
N VAL A 195 18.55 -3.14 0.31
CA VAL A 195 18.18 -2.07 1.24
C VAL A 195 19.41 -1.77 2.10
N THR A 196 19.83 -0.52 2.14
CA THR A 196 21.01 -0.11 2.93
C THR A 196 20.62 0.36 4.33
N SER A 197 21.59 0.44 5.24
CA SER A 197 21.35 0.86 6.63
C SER A 197 20.88 2.30 6.81
N GLY A 198 20.97 3.15 5.77
CA GLY A 198 20.43 4.53 5.78
C GLY A 198 19.04 4.65 5.17
N ASP A 199 18.54 3.59 4.55
CA ASP A 199 17.25 3.61 3.86
C ASP A 199 16.11 3.38 4.85
N ALA A 200 14.97 4.04 4.62
CA ALA A 200 13.73 3.72 5.30
C ALA A 200 13.04 2.53 4.60
N TYR A 201 12.26 1.76 5.36
CA TYR A 201 11.51 0.62 4.84
C TYR A 201 10.08 0.62 5.39
N VAL A 202 9.11 0.58 4.50
CA VAL A 202 7.68 0.60 4.83
C VAL A 202 7.03 -0.68 4.30
N ILE A 203 6.20 -1.30 5.13
CA ILE A 203 5.36 -2.41 4.71
C ILE A 203 3.95 -1.87 4.45
N ALA A 204 3.50 -1.91 3.21
CA ALA A 204 2.13 -1.55 2.84
C ALA A 204 1.24 -2.80 2.85
N VAL A 205 0.25 -2.84 3.73
CA VAL A 205 -0.66 -3.98 3.89
C VAL A 205 -2.05 -3.57 3.43
N ASN A 206 -2.53 -4.17 2.34
CA ASN A 206 -3.89 -3.98 1.85
C ASN A 206 -4.84 -5.04 2.42
N GLY A 207 -5.71 -4.64 3.35
CA GLY A 207 -6.70 -5.51 4.00
C GLY A 207 -7.87 -5.93 3.11
N ARG A 208 -7.91 -5.55 1.82
CA ARG A 208 -9.05 -5.74 0.92
C ARG A 208 -9.64 -7.16 0.90
N GLN A 209 -8.80 -8.18 0.96
CA GLN A 209 -9.26 -9.57 0.92
C GLN A 209 -9.83 -10.07 2.25
N LEU A 210 -9.63 -9.33 3.35
CA LEU A 210 -10.01 -9.74 4.71
C LEU A 210 -11.37 -9.19 5.15
N ARG A 211 -12.06 -8.45 4.30
CA ARG A 211 -13.32 -7.76 4.62
C ARG A 211 -14.54 -8.31 3.88
N ASN A 212 -15.71 -7.98 4.40
CA ASN A 212 -16.99 -8.31 3.80
C ASN A 212 -17.53 -7.14 2.95
N GLY A 213 -18.11 -7.45 1.78
CA GLY A 213 -18.92 -6.50 1.02
C GLY A 213 -18.16 -5.25 0.56
N PRO A 214 -18.88 -4.15 0.25
CA PRO A 214 -18.27 -2.91 -0.24
C PRO A 214 -17.72 -2.02 0.89
N PHE A 215 -17.91 -2.39 2.15
CA PHE A 215 -17.54 -1.56 3.29
C PHE A 215 -16.10 -1.87 3.71
N PRO A 216 -15.23 -0.86 3.86
CA PRO A 216 -13.87 -1.08 4.26
C PRO A 216 -13.79 -1.61 5.70
N ALA A 217 -12.81 -2.47 6.00
CA ALA A 217 -12.58 -3.04 7.34
C ALA A 217 -11.11 -2.89 7.76
N LEU A 218 -10.65 -1.64 7.83
CA LEU A 218 -9.29 -1.32 8.28
C LEU A 218 -9.12 -1.39 9.80
N PHE A 219 -10.20 -1.12 10.54
CA PHE A 219 -10.20 -1.03 12.00
C PHE A 219 -10.56 -2.38 12.64
N GLY A 220 -9.80 -2.74 13.67
CA GLY A 220 -10.03 -3.93 14.47
C GLY A 220 -10.96 -3.67 15.66
N ILE A 221 -11.06 -4.67 16.53
CA ILE A 221 -11.96 -4.64 17.69
C ILE A 221 -11.59 -3.55 18.72
N SER A 222 -10.34 -3.11 18.72
CA SER A 222 -9.85 -2.02 19.56
C SER A 222 -10.33 -0.64 19.09
N GLN A 223 -10.96 -0.56 17.92
CA GLN A 223 -11.26 0.68 17.18
C GLN A 223 -10.01 1.39 16.62
N PHE A 224 -8.83 0.80 16.76
CA PHE A 224 -7.63 1.18 16.01
C PHE A 224 -7.48 0.34 14.74
N PRO A 225 -6.68 0.79 13.76
CA PRO A 225 -6.33 -0.06 12.61
C PRO A 225 -5.78 -1.42 13.06
N PHE A 226 -6.06 -2.49 12.33
CA PHE A 226 -5.48 -3.81 12.62
C PHE A 226 -3.95 -3.79 12.70
N ALA A 227 -3.29 -2.90 11.95
CA ALA A 227 -1.86 -2.68 12.05
C ALA A 227 -1.42 -2.21 13.44
N VAL A 228 -2.18 -1.33 14.11
CA VAL A 228 -1.89 -0.90 15.49
C VAL A 228 -1.99 -2.09 16.44
N GLU A 229 -3.07 -2.87 16.34
CA GLU A 229 -3.24 -4.09 17.16
C GLU A 229 -2.09 -5.09 16.96
N ALA A 230 -1.59 -5.19 15.73
CA ALA A 230 -0.54 -6.13 15.33
C ALA A 230 0.88 -5.72 15.75
N VAL A 231 1.15 -4.42 15.95
CA VAL A 231 2.51 -3.93 16.23
C VAL A 231 2.69 -3.37 17.65
N PHE A 232 1.61 -2.99 18.33
CA PHE A 232 1.63 -2.39 19.68
C PHE A 232 0.86 -3.19 20.74
N ALA A 233 0.38 -4.39 20.41
CA ALA A 233 -0.35 -5.25 21.34
C ALA A 233 -1.61 -4.60 21.93
N VAL A 234 -2.26 -3.72 21.17
CA VAL A 234 -3.50 -3.06 21.58
C VAL A 234 -4.67 -4.04 21.41
N GLY A 235 -5.41 -4.25 22.49
CA GLY A 235 -6.60 -5.09 22.54
C GLY A 235 -7.91 -4.29 22.64
N PRO A 236 -9.06 -4.96 22.83
CA PRO A 236 -10.36 -4.32 22.96
C PRO A 236 -10.42 -3.27 24.08
N TYR A 237 -11.29 -2.27 23.94
CA TYR A 237 -11.61 -1.35 25.02
C TYR A 237 -12.36 -2.08 26.15
N GLN A 238 -11.96 -1.85 27.39
CA GLN A 238 -12.56 -2.46 28.57
C GLN A 238 -12.85 -1.41 29.64
N ILE A 239 -13.91 -1.65 30.39
CA ILE A 239 -14.27 -0.88 31.58
C ILE A 239 -14.19 -1.83 32.78
N ARG A 240 -13.52 -1.40 33.85
CA ARG A 240 -13.45 -2.13 35.11
C ARG A 240 -14.44 -1.55 36.10
N ILE A 241 -15.41 -2.36 36.51
CA ILE A 241 -16.46 -1.97 37.45
C ILE A 241 -16.19 -2.67 38.78
N ASN A 242 -16.17 -1.92 39.88
CA ASN A 242 -16.14 -2.50 41.20
C ASN A 242 -17.48 -3.21 41.45
N ARG A 243 -17.43 -4.51 41.75
CA ARG A 243 -18.62 -5.35 41.89
C ARG A 243 -19.53 -4.92 43.05
N ASP A 244 -18.96 -4.39 44.12
CA ASP A 244 -19.67 -4.08 45.36
C ASP A 244 -20.29 -2.67 45.30
N THR A 245 -19.56 -1.70 44.72
CA THR A 245 -20.02 -0.31 44.62
C THR A 245 -20.73 -0.02 43.30
N LEU A 246 -20.59 -0.88 42.29
CA LEU A 246 -21.00 -0.67 40.89
C LEU A 246 -20.35 0.56 40.23
N GLU A 247 -19.33 1.14 40.86
CA GLU A 247 -18.61 2.29 40.33
C GLU A 247 -17.56 1.86 39.29
N GLN A 248 -17.39 2.68 38.27
CA GLN A 248 -16.29 2.53 37.31
C GLN A 248 -14.96 2.89 37.99
N THR A 249 -14.02 1.94 38.00
CA THR A 249 -12.68 2.11 38.59
C THR A 249 -11.62 2.48 37.57
N SER A 250 -11.76 2.00 36.33
CA SER A 250 -10.90 2.41 35.22
C SER A 250 -11.54 2.07 33.88
N ALA A 251 -11.05 2.71 32.81
CA ALA A 251 -11.38 2.34 31.45
C ALA A 251 -10.17 2.56 30.54
N GLY A 252 -10.03 1.73 29.52
CA GLY A 252 -8.90 1.78 28.58
C GLY A 252 -8.80 0.52 27.74
N HIS A 253 -7.82 0.45 26.85
CA HIS A 253 -7.59 -0.72 26.01
C HIS A 253 -6.87 -1.84 26.78
N GLN A 254 -7.18 -3.08 26.44
CA GLN A 254 -6.45 -4.25 26.92
C GLN A 254 -5.03 -4.27 26.34
N HIS A 255 -4.05 -4.73 27.14
CA HIS A 255 -2.76 -5.14 26.63
C HIS A 255 -2.83 -6.61 26.20
N ARG A 256 -2.70 -6.87 24.89
CA ARG A 256 -2.85 -8.19 24.25
C ARG A 256 -1.58 -8.52 23.44
N PRO A 257 -0.48 -8.92 24.09
CA PRO A 257 0.79 -9.19 23.42
C PRO A 257 0.78 -10.48 22.60
N LEU A 258 -0.18 -11.38 22.84
CA LEU A 258 -0.27 -12.68 22.20
C LEU A 258 -1.68 -12.87 21.63
N ILE A 259 -1.74 -13.37 20.40
CA ILE A 259 -2.98 -13.75 19.72
C ILE A 259 -3.06 -15.27 19.70
N SER A 260 -4.17 -15.79 20.22
CA SER A 260 -4.44 -17.23 20.24
C SER A 260 -4.60 -17.76 18.82
N LYS A 261 -4.03 -18.94 18.57
CA LYS A 261 -4.32 -19.70 17.36
C LYS A 261 -5.27 -20.85 17.70
N PRO A 262 -6.10 -21.31 16.75
CA PRO A 262 -6.85 -22.55 16.93
C PRO A 262 -5.94 -23.75 17.22
N LYS A 263 -4.71 -23.76 16.68
CA LYS A 263 -3.68 -24.78 16.92
C LYS A 263 -2.28 -24.15 16.93
N GLY A 264 -1.40 -24.68 17.78
CA GLY A 264 0.01 -24.28 17.88
C GLY A 264 0.28 -23.09 18.81
N ALA A 265 1.50 -22.59 18.77
CA ALA A 265 1.92 -21.48 19.63
C ALA A 265 1.24 -20.15 19.25
N PRO A 266 0.91 -19.30 20.24
CA PRO A 266 0.32 -17.99 20.01
C PRO A 266 1.24 -17.08 19.17
N VAL A 267 0.66 -16.09 18.50
CA VAL A 267 1.40 -15.10 17.68
C VAL A 267 1.67 -13.83 18.49
N PRO A 268 2.93 -13.37 18.57
CA PRO A 268 3.27 -12.03 19.06
C PRO A 268 2.57 -10.90 18.29
N ALA A 269 2.04 -9.91 19.00
CA ALA A 269 1.38 -8.74 18.44
C ALA A 269 2.09 -7.41 18.79
N TYR A 270 3.39 -7.46 19.04
CA TYR A 270 4.18 -6.33 19.54
C TYR A 270 5.39 -6.02 18.66
N THR A 271 5.26 -6.19 17.34
CA THR A 271 6.36 -6.05 16.37
C THR A 271 7.20 -4.78 16.57
N PHE A 272 6.59 -3.62 16.82
CA PHE A 272 7.34 -2.35 17.00
C PHE A 272 7.94 -2.15 18.39
N LEU A 273 7.57 -3.00 19.35
CA LEU A 273 8.17 -3.04 20.69
C LEU A 273 9.36 -3.99 20.76
N ASP A 274 9.66 -4.71 19.68
CA ASP A 274 10.78 -5.64 19.59
C ASP A 274 11.92 -5.06 18.75
N ALA A 275 13.11 -4.96 19.35
CA ALA A 275 14.28 -4.33 18.75
C ALA A 275 14.72 -4.98 17.42
N ARG A 276 14.34 -6.24 17.17
CA ARG A 276 14.64 -6.92 15.89
C ARG A 276 13.98 -6.24 14.70
N PHE A 277 12.87 -5.51 14.91
CA PHE A 277 12.11 -4.87 13.85
C PHE A 277 12.40 -3.37 13.70
N GLN A 278 13.42 -2.84 14.39
CA GLN A 278 13.89 -1.46 14.20
C GLN A 278 14.25 -1.09 12.75
N PRO A 279 14.64 -2.02 11.85
CA PRO A 279 14.82 -1.69 10.43
C PRO A 279 13.53 -1.27 9.70
N ILE A 280 12.35 -1.56 10.26
CA ILE A 280 11.06 -1.17 9.67
C ILE A 280 10.68 0.22 10.18
N SER A 281 10.43 1.15 9.27
CA SER A 281 10.09 2.54 9.56
C SER A 281 8.62 2.72 9.92
N ALA A 282 7.72 2.05 9.19
CA ALA A 282 6.29 2.18 9.37
C ALA A 282 5.51 1.02 8.72
N ILE A 283 4.26 0.83 9.15
CA ILE A 283 3.24 0.08 8.42
C ILE A 283 2.30 1.07 7.75
N TRP A 284 2.10 0.92 6.44
CA TRP A 284 1.06 1.65 5.71
C TRP A 284 -0.14 0.72 5.52
N ALA A 285 -1.10 0.85 6.44
CA ALA A 285 -2.30 0.04 6.48
C ALA A 285 -3.35 0.64 5.54
N VAL A 286 -3.83 -0.12 4.55
CA VAL A 286 -4.79 0.37 3.56
C VAL A 286 -5.94 -0.60 3.35
N ASP A 287 -7.09 -0.09 2.91
CA ASP A 287 -8.17 -0.88 2.30
C ASP A 287 -8.55 -0.21 0.98
N VAL A 288 -7.93 -0.66 -0.11
CA VAL A 288 -8.08 -0.09 -1.45
C VAL A 288 -8.55 -1.15 -2.44
N ASP A 289 -9.45 -0.76 -3.35
CA ASP A 289 -10.01 -1.66 -4.37
C ASP A 289 -10.53 -0.97 -5.64
N GLY A 290 -10.31 0.34 -5.78
CA GLY A 290 -10.76 1.13 -6.91
C GLY A 290 -12.20 1.63 -6.77
N THR A 291 -12.92 1.29 -5.70
CA THR A 291 -14.31 1.72 -5.52
C THR A 291 -14.46 3.18 -5.08
N SER A 292 -13.36 3.87 -4.77
CA SER A 292 -13.38 5.33 -4.60
C SER A 292 -13.82 6.09 -5.85
N ALA A 293 -13.69 5.48 -7.03
CA ALA A 293 -14.23 5.99 -8.30
C ALA A 293 -15.76 6.14 -8.31
N VAL A 294 -16.46 5.41 -7.44
CA VAL A 294 -17.93 5.50 -7.27
C VAL A 294 -18.32 6.07 -5.91
N GLY A 295 -17.40 6.78 -5.26
CA GLY A 295 -17.64 7.48 -4.00
C GLY A 295 -17.54 6.62 -2.73
N ASN A 296 -17.08 5.37 -2.82
CA ASN A 296 -16.81 4.57 -1.63
C ASN A 296 -15.55 5.08 -0.90
N SER A 297 -15.46 4.81 0.40
CA SER A 297 -14.27 5.13 1.20
C SER A 297 -13.17 4.07 0.99
N GLU A 298 -11.93 4.53 0.83
CA GLU A 298 -10.71 3.72 0.83
C GLU A 298 -9.80 4.19 1.99
N PRO A 299 -10.09 3.77 3.24
CA PRO A 299 -9.35 4.26 4.39
C PRO A 299 -7.90 3.80 4.34
N MET A 300 -7.02 4.65 4.86
CA MET A 300 -5.59 4.44 4.91
C MET A 300 -5.03 5.05 6.18
N ALA A 301 -4.12 4.34 6.83
CA ALA A 301 -3.45 4.78 8.04
C ALA A 301 -1.95 4.47 7.98
N VAL A 302 -1.11 5.37 8.48
CA VAL A 302 0.34 5.11 8.68
C VAL A 302 0.60 4.90 10.15
N ILE A 303 1.18 3.76 10.50
CA ILE A 303 1.57 3.43 11.88
C ILE A 303 3.09 3.54 11.93
N HIS A 304 3.60 4.53 12.64
CA HIS A 304 5.03 4.81 12.72
C HIS A 304 5.70 3.92 13.77
N ASN A 305 6.86 3.36 13.45
CA ASN A 305 7.67 2.64 14.42
C ASN A 305 8.48 3.64 15.27
N PRO A 306 8.21 3.78 16.59
CA PRO A 306 8.93 4.71 17.44
C PRO A 306 10.42 4.34 17.58
N ASN A 307 10.76 3.09 17.32
CA ASN A 307 12.12 2.56 17.43
C ASN A 307 12.81 2.43 16.06
N ALA A 308 12.24 2.99 14.98
CA ALA A 308 12.83 2.89 13.65
C ALA A 308 14.26 3.46 13.61
N LEU A 309 15.20 2.70 13.04
CA LEU A 309 16.55 3.22 12.72
C LEU A 309 16.45 4.36 11.71
N ASN A 310 15.51 4.23 10.77
CA ASN A 310 15.29 5.18 9.70
C ASN A 310 13.82 5.60 9.63
N PRO A 311 13.33 6.48 10.51
CA PRO A 311 11.91 6.87 10.51
C PRO A 311 11.57 7.66 9.25
N ILE A 312 10.34 7.50 8.76
CA ILE A 312 9.77 8.39 7.73
C ILE A 312 9.09 9.58 8.41
N PRO A 313 9.05 10.76 7.78
CA PRO A 313 8.31 11.90 8.34
C PRO A 313 6.80 11.64 8.36
N THR A 314 6.11 12.18 9.37
CA THR A 314 4.65 12.29 9.34
C THR A 314 4.19 13.15 8.16
N GLY A 315 2.96 12.93 7.70
CA GLY A 315 2.35 13.61 6.56
C GLY A 315 2.90 13.18 5.21
N TYR A 316 3.78 12.17 5.16
CA TYR A 316 4.48 11.82 3.93
C TYR A 316 3.70 10.86 3.02
N LEU A 317 3.22 9.74 3.54
CA LEU A 317 2.47 8.76 2.76
C LEU A 317 0.97 9.15 2.69
N PRO A 318 0.25 8.79 1.62
CA PRO A 318 -1.19 9.03 1.54
C PRO A 318 -1.93 8.28 2.64
N ALA A 319 -2.44 9.01 3.63
CA ALA A 319 -3.27 8.46 4.69
C ALA A 319 -4.27 9.48 5.23
N HIS A 320 -5.38 8.97 5.75
CA HIS A 320 -6.36 9.77 6.48
C HIS A 320 -5.90 10.00 7.92
N ASP A 321 -5.25 8.99 8.50
CA ASP A 321 -4.77 9.00 9.88
C ASP A 321 -3.32 8.54 9.97
N GLU A 322 -2.61 9.07 10.95
CA GLU A 322 -1.29 8.57 11.33
C GLU A 322 -1.26 8.27 12.82
N TYR A 323 -0.53 7.22 13.21
CA TYR A 323 -0.41 6.77 14.59
C TYR A 323 1.06 6.84 14.99
N VAL A 324 1.35 7.65 16.01
CA VAL A 324 2.71 7.88 16.52
C VAL A 324 2.75 7.54 18.01
N ALA A 325 3.61 6.57 18.36
CA ALA A 325 3.91 6.27 19.75
C ALA A 325 4.99 7.22 20.26
N THR A 326 4.69 8.01 21.29
CA THR A 326 5.62 8.94 21.93
C THR A 326 6.00 8.41 23.31
N PRO A 327 7.29 8.30 23.67
CA PRO A 327 7.68 7.83 24.98
C PRO A 327 7.23 8.81 26.06
N ILE A 328 6.54 8.30 27.07
CA ILE A 328 6.12 9.04 28.26
C ILE A 328 6.83 8.42 29.47
N GLY A 329 7.91 9.05 29.93
CA GLY A 329 8.79 8.45 30.93
C GLY A 329 9.69 7.36 30.35
N ALA A 330 10.13 6.42 31.21
CA ALA A 330 11.14 5.41 30.85
C ALA A 330 10.56 4.09 30.31
N GLU A 331 9.30 3.77 30.63
CA GLU A 331 8.73 2.44 30.39
C GLU A 331 7.41 2.45 29.60
N GLU A 332 6.92 3.64 29.23
CA GLU A 332 5.59 3.78 28.63
C GLU A 332 5.64 4.53 27.29
N PHE A 333 4.72 4.17 26.40
CA PHE A 333 4.44 4.90 25.18
C PHE A 333 2.99 5.37 25.20
N GLU A 334 2.77 6.61 24.79
CA GLU A 334 1.46 7.14 24.47
C GLU A 334 1.24 7.06 22.95
N LEU A 335 0.19 6.37 22.53
CA LEU A 335 -0.16 6.26 21.12
C LEU A 335 -1.10 7.39 20.71
N ASN A 336 -0.60 8.32 19.92
CA ASN A 336 -1.33 9.49 19.46
C ASN A 336 -1.81 9.31 18.01
N ARG A 337 -3.08 9.64 17.76
CA ARG A 337 -3.65 9.74 16.41
C ARG A 337 -3.45 11.18 15.90
N LEU A 338 -2.89 11.30 14.71
CA LEU A 338 -2.72 12.54 13.97
C LEU A 338 -3.56 12.50 12.69
N GLU A 339 -4.01 13.65 12.21
CA GLU A 339 -4.58 13.76 10.86
C GLU A 339 -3.49 13.55 9.81
N GLY A 340 -3.76 12.71 8.82
CA GLY A 340 -2.89 12.50 7.67
C GLY A 340 -3.07 13.55 6.58
N CYS A 341 -2.37 13.37 5.46
CA CYS A 341 -2.42 14.31 4.34
C CYS A 341 -3.67 14.15 3.44
N LEU A 342 -4.39 13.02 3.54
CA LEU A 342 -5.68 12.84 2.88
C LEU A 342 -6.80 13.41 3.75
N LYS A 343 -7.72 14.15 3.12
CA LYS A 343 -8.91 14.65 3.80
C LYS A 343 -10.01 13.59 3.78
N SER A 344 -10.63 13.36 4.93
CA SER A 344 -11.88 12.61 5.03
C SER A 344 -12.93 13.26 4.14
N ARG A 345 -13.54 12.47 3.25
CA ARG A 345 -14.62 12.94 2.37
C ARG A 345 -15.95 13.03 3.09
#